data_AF-A0A345EII2-F1
#
_entry.id   AF-A0A345EII2-F1
#
_cell.length_a   1.000
_cell.length_b   1.000
_cell.length_c   1.000
_cell.angle_alpha   90.00
_cell.angle_beta   90.00
_cell.angle_gamma   90.00
#
_symmetry.space_group_name_H-M   'P 1'
#
loop_
_entity.id
_entity.type
_entity.pdbx_description
1 polymer ?
#
loop_
_entity_poly.entity_id
_entity_poly.type
_entity_poly.pdbx_seq_one_letter_code
_entity_poly.pdbx_strand_id
1 'polypeptide(L)'
;MEVIHMATIHKEVKDFLDDNGRSTTGDMSSELGYTTRQVRKACKDLLADDEIEGSKSKRIPAYIINGEYVVVTESRGQLLEIVKKHRPSAHSRAKAMSTDELQSFVRGDIADDVVGGPEIWEFWQ
;
A
#
# COMPACT_ATOMS: atom_id res chain seq x y z
N MET A 1 17.47 -22.28 -8.35
CA MET A 1 16.58 -21.51 -9.26
C MET A 1 15.97 -20.28 -8.58
N GLU A 2 15.94 -20.19 -7.25
CA GLU A 2 15.44 -19.03 -6.49
C GLU A 2 16.41 -17.83 -6.44
N VAL A 3 17.73 -18.07 -6.46
CA VAL A 3 18.75 -17.01 -6.28
C VAL A 3 18.77 -16.01 -7.44
N ILE A 4 18.59 -16.50 -8.68
CA ILE A 4 18.56 -15.64 -9.88
C ILE A 4 17.36 -14.70 -9.84
N HIS A 5 16.22 -15.16 -9.33
CA HIS A 5 15.00 -14.35 -9.27
C HIS A 5 15.13 -13.21 -8.25
N MET A 6 15.77 -13.44 -7.10
CA MET A 6 15.93 -12.39 -6.08
C MET A 6 16.93 -11.31 -6.48
N ALA A 7 18.04 -11.67 -7.13
CA ALA A 7 19.02 -10.70 -7.62
C ALA A 7 18.42 -9.72 -8.65
N THR A 8 17.52 -10.21 -9.53
CA THR A 8 16.77 -9.35 -10.44
C THR A 8 15.88 -8.37 -9.68
N ILE A 9 15.10 -8.86 -8.70
CA ILE A 9 14.22 -7.99 -7.90
C ILE A 9 15.05 -6.94 -7.14
N HIS A 10 16.22 -7.29 -6.60
CA HIS A 10 17.11 -6.34 -5.93
C HIS A 10 17.54 -5.21 -6.86
N LYS A 11 17.96 -5.56 -8.08
CA LYS A 11 18.35 -4.57 -9.08
C LYS A 11 17.18 -3.65 -9.43
N GLU A 12 16.03 -4.22 -9.76
CA GLU A 12 14.84 -3.46 -10.17
C GLU A 12 14.30 -2.57 -9.04
N VAL A 13 14.40 -3.00 -7.78
CA VAL A 13 14.09 -2.16 -6.61
C VAL A 13 15.03 -0.95 -6.52
N LYS A 14 16.35 -1.14 -6.68
CA LYS A 14 17.30 -0.02 -6.64
C LYS A 14 17.07 0.94 -7.79
N ASP A 15 16.97 0.43 -9.01
CA ASP A 15 16.70 1.24 -10.21
C ASP A 15 15.40 2.07 -10.01
N PHE A 16 14.34 1.46 -9.45
CA PHE A 16 13.10 2.18 -9.14
C PHE A 16 13.30 3.28 -8.09
N LEU A 17 14.05 3.01 -7.01
CA LEU A 17 14.30 3.99 -5.95
C LEU A 17 15.18 5.15 -6.41
N ASP A 18 16.14 4.91 -7.31
CA ASP A 18 16.93 5.96 -7.96
C ASP A 18 16.03 6.89 -8.79
N ASP A 19 15.09 6.33 -9.54
CA ASP A 19 14.21 7.09 -10.43
C ASP A 19 13.09 7.83 -9.69
N ASN A 20 12.58 7.28 -8.57
CA ASN A 20 11.36 7.76 -7.90
C ASN A 20 11.60 8.32 -6.49
N GLY A 21 12.78 8.11 -5.91
CA GLY A 21 13.10 8.50 -4.54
C GLY A 21 12.33 7.68 -3.50
N ARG A 22 11.96 8.34 -2.39
CA ARG A 22 11.32 7.70 -1.23
C ARG A 22 10.01 7.00 -1.61
N SER A 23 9.98 5.69 -1.43
CA SER A 23 8.86 4.86 -1.87
C SER A 23 8.53 3.73 -0.89
N THR A 24 7.27 3.32 -0.86
CA THR A 24 6.80 2.21 -0.03
C THR A 24 6.89 0.88 -0.79
N THR A 25 6.83 -0.24 -0.07
CA THR A 25 6.70 -1.56 -0.71
C THR A 25 5.43 -1.70 -1.54
N GLY A 26 4.40 -0.90 -1.26
CA GLY A 26 3.16 -0.91 -2.04
C GLY A 26 3.37 -0.27 -3.42
N ASP A 27 3.98 0.92 -3.43
CA ASP A 27 4.29 1.66 -4.65
C ASP A 27 5.15 0.82 -5.60
N MET A 28 6.26 0.29 -5.08
CA MET A 28 7.17 -0.60 -5.82
C MET A 28 6.48 -1.88 -6.31
N SER A 29 5.62 -2.48 -5.49
CA SER A 29 4.91 -3.71 -5.86
C SER A 29 3.93 -3.50 -7.01
N SER A 30 3.25 -2.35 -7.03
CA SER A 30 2.33 -1.98 -8.10
C SER A 30 3.08 -1.75 -9.41
N GLU A 31 4.21 -1.04 -9.39
CA GLU A 31 4.93 -0.67 -10.62
C GLU A 31 5.79 -1.83 -11.17
N LEU A 32 6.49 -2.56 -10.28
CA LEU A 32 7.41 -3.62 -10.69
C LEU A 32 6.70 -4.95 -10.99
N GLY A 33 5.39 -5.05 -10.72
CA GLY A 33 4.60 -6.27 -10.97
C GLY A 33 4.91 -7.46 -10.05
N TYR A 34 5.68 -7.24 -8.98
CA TYR A 34 5.95 -8.25 -7.95
C TYR A 34 4.94 -8.22 -6.82
N THR A 35 4.83 -9.32 -6.07
CA THR A 35 4.05 -9.30 -4.84
C THR A 35 4.71 -8.42 -3.78
N THR A 36 3.92 -7.77 -2.94
CA THR A 36 4.43 -6.96 -1.83
C THR A 36 5.36 -7.75 -0.90
N ARG A 37 5.16 -9.07 -0.78
CA ARG A 37 6.04 -9.96 -0.01
C ARG A 37 7.44 -10.08 -0.63
N GLN A 38 7.52 -10.22 -1.95
CA GLN A 38 8.80 -10.29 -2.67
C GLN A 38 9.55 -8.97 -2.58
N VAL A 39 8.88 -7.85 -2.87
CA VAL A 39 9.47 -6.50 -2.76
C VAL A 39 9.94 -6.23 -1.34
N ARG A 40 9.10 -6.51 -0.33
CA ARG A 40 9.47 -6.32 1.08
C ARG A 40 10.69 -7.15 1.49
N LYS A 41 10.84 -8.37 0.95
CA LYS A 41 12.02 -9.18 1.20
C LYS A 41 13.25 -8.51 0.57
N ALA A 42 13.16 -8.13 -0.71
CA ALA A 42 14.25 -7.45 -1.42
C ALA A 42 14.71 -6.16 -0.72
N CYS A 43 13.79 -5.27 -0.35
CA CYS A 43 14.14 -4.04 0.37
C CYS A 43 14.80 -4.32 1.72
N LYS A 44 14.38 -5.36 2.44
CA LYS A 44 14.99 -5.73 3.72
C LYS A 44 16.39 -6.31 3.56
N ASP A 45 16.61 -7.11 2.53
CA ASP A 45 17.91 -7.69 2.23
C ASP A 45 18.88 -6.55 1.83
N LEU A 46 18.46 -5.66 0.91
CA LEU A 46 19.25 -4.48 0.51
C LEU A 46 19.54 -3.52 1.66
N LEU A 47 18.57 -3.27 2.55
CA LEU A 47 18.77 -2.44 3.75
C LEU A 47 19.76 -3.09 4.72
N ALA A 48 19.75 -4.42 4.85
CA ALA A 48 20.68 -5.15 5.71
C ALA A 48 22.12 -5.16 5.15
N ASP A 49 22.25 -5.02 3.83
CA ASP A 49 23.51 -4.92 3.11
C ASP A 49 24.00 -3.46 2.93
N ASP A 50 23.33 -2.50 3.59
CA ASP A 50 23.61 -1.05 3.49
C ASP A 50 23.58 -0.49 2.05
N GLU A 51 22.84 -1.15 1.15
CA GLU A 51 22.71 -0.73 -0.26
C GLU A 51 21.57 0.29 -0.48
N ILE A 52 20.64 0.38 0.46
CA ILE A 52 19.54 1.35 0.47
C ILE A 52 19.29 1.78 1.92
N GLU A 53 18.64 2.91 2.07
CA GLU A 53 18.15 3.43 3.34
C GLU A 53 16.67 3.14 3.52
N GLY A 54 16.20 3.16 4.78
CA GLY A 54 14.79 3.00 5.05
C GLY A 54 14.37 3.45 6.45
N SER A 55 13.11 3.87 6.61
CA SER A 55 12.55 4.18 7.92
C SER A 55 11.05 3.92 8.01
N LYS A 56 10.56 3.71 9.23
CA LYS A 56 9.13 3.71 9.57
C LYS A 56 8.65 5.08 10.02
N SER A 57 8.83 6.11 9.19
CA SER A 57 8.45 7.48 9.56
C SER A 57 7.11 7.91 8.95
N LYS A 58 6.68 7.28 7.85
CA LYS A 58 5.39 7.58 7.22
C LYS A 58 4.26 6.85 7.91
N ARG A 59 3.23 7.62 8.29
CA ARG A 59 1.99 7.09 8.85
C ARG A 59 0.91 7.13 7.77
N ILE A 60 0.32 5.98 7.44
CA ILE A 60 -0.87 5.97 6.58
C ILE A 60 -2.06 6.33 7.46
N PRO A 61 -2.95 7.27 7.06
CA PRO A 61 -4.20 7.50 7.76
C PRO A 61 -5.03 6.21 7.82
N ALA A 62 -5.40 5.80 9.04
CA ALA A 62 -6.41 4.78 9.24
C ALA A 62 -7.73 5.48 9.59
N TYR A 63 -8.83 4.87 9.16
CA TYR A 63 -10.16 5.38 9.37
C TYR A 63 -10.86 4.46 10.34
N ILE A 64 -11.58 5.04 11.30
CA ILE A 64 -12.51 4.28 12.13
C ILE A 64 -13.80 4.14 11.36
N ILE A 65 -14.23 2.90 11.13
CA ILE A 65 -15.50 2.58 10.49
C ILE A 65 -16.25 1.58 11.36
N ASN A 66 -17.36 2.00 11.97
CA ASN A 66 -18.12 1.22 12.95
C ASN A 66 -17.23 0.69 14.09
N GLY A 67 -16.27 1.48 14.57
CA GLY A 67 -15.33 1.11 15.63
C GLY A 67 -14.15 0.22 15.20
N GLU A 68 -14.05 -0.14 13.92
CA GLU A 68 -12.91 -0.91 13.38
C GLU A 68 -11.86 -0.01 12.72
N TYR A 69 -10.59 -0.39 12.85
CA TYR A 69 -9.47 0.27 12.17
C TYR A 69 -9.36 -0.21 10.71
N VAL A 70 -9.58 0.70 9.77
CA VAL A 70 -9.57 0.41 8.33
C VAL A 70 -8.55 1.30 7.62
N VAL A 71 -7.64 0.70 6.86
CA VAL A 71 -6.73 1.44 5.98
C VAL A 71 -7.35 1.52 4.59
N VAL A 72 -7.56 2.74 4.08
CA VAL A 72 -8.07 2.98 2.73
C VAL A 72 -6.93 2.79 1.74
N THR A 73 -7.07 1.81 0.84
CA THR A 73 -6.04 1.45 -0.14
C THR A 73 -6.42 1.95 -1.55
N GLU A 74 -5.50 1.83 -2.51
CA GLU A 74 -5.78 2.09 -3.93
C GLU A 74 -6.36 0.86 -4.65
N SER A 75 -6.45 -0.28 -3.96
CA SER A 75 -7.04 -1.48 -4.53
C SER A 75 -8.56 -1.36 -4.59
N ARG A 76 -9.10 -1.19 -5.79
CA ARG A 76 -10.55 -1.19 -6.06
C ARG A 76 -11.28 -2.37 -5.39
N GLY A 77 -10.72 -3.57 -5.47
CA GLY A 77 -11.31 -4.77 -4.89
C GLY A 77 -11.43 -4.68 -3.37
N GLN A 78 -10.37 -4.21 -2.69
CA GLN A 78 -10.39 -4.00 -1.25
C GLN A 78 -11.37 -2.90 -0.84
N LEU A 79 -11.43 -1.81 -1.60
CA LEU A 79 -12.39 -0.73 -1.36
C LEU A 79 -13.85 -1.23 -1.46
N LEU A 80 -14.16 -2.06 -2.45
CA LEU A 80 -15.50 -2.65 -2.58
C LEU A 80 -15.85 -3.59 -1.42
N GLU A 81 -14.90 -4.37 -0.92
CA GLU A 81 -15.12 -5.22 0.26
C GLU A 81 -15.32 -4.39 1.54
N ILE A 82 -14.61 -3.26 1.69
CA ILE A 82 -14.87 -2.30 2.78
C ILE A 82 -16.31 -1.77 2.68
N VAL A 83 -16.74 -1.31 1.50
CA VAL A 83 -18.12 -0.81 1.31
C VAL A 83 -19.14 -1.91 1.59
N LYS A 84 -18.93 -3.13 1.09
CA LYS A 84 -19.83 -4.26 1.29
C LYS A 84 -19.98 -4.62 2.76
N LYS A 85 -18.90 -4.57 3.53
CA LYS A 85 -18.89 -4.89 4.96
C LYS A 85 -19.56 -3.80 5.79
N HIS A 86 -19.19 -2.53 5.59
CA HIS A 86 -19.57 -1.44 6.49
C HIS A 86 -20.78 -0.63 6.02
N ARG A 87 -21.09 -0.65 4.71
CA ARG A 87 -22.26 0.02 4.12
C ARG A 87 -22.88 -0.80 2.98
N PRO A 88 -23.39 -2.03 3.28
CA PRO A 88 -23.88 -2.96 2.27
C PRO A 88 -24.96 -2.38 1.35
N SER A 89 -25.81 -1.48 1.86
CA SER A 89 -26.85 -0.80 1.09
C SER A 89 -26.31 0.07 -0.06
N ALA A 90 -25.07 0.54 0.04
CA ALA A 90 -24.41 1.34 -1.01
C ALA A 90 -23.55 0.50 -1.96
N HIS A 91 -23.36 -0.80 -1.70
CA HIS A 91 -22.43 -1.64 -2.46
C HIS A 91 -22.75 -1.71 -3.96
N SER A 92 -24.03 -1.74 -4.33
CA SER A 92 -24.43 -1.72 -5.76
C SER A 92 -23.98 -0.43 -6.46
N ARG A 93 -24.19 0.72 -5.80
CA ARG A 93 -23.74 2.03 -6.32
C ARG A 93 -22.22 2.11 -6.38
N ALA A 94 -21.53 1.60 -5.36
CA ALA A 94 -20.07 1.62 -5.27
C ALA A 94 -19.39 0.88 -6.43
N LYS A 95 -20.02 -0.18 -6.97
CA LYS A 95 -19.49 -0.88 -8.16
C LYS A 95 -19.39 -0.01 -9.42
N ALA A 96 -20.18 1.06 -9.51
CA ALA A 96 -20.15 2.00 -10.63
C ALA A 96 -19.16 3.15 -10.46
N MET A 97 -18.65 3.37 -9.23
CA MET A 97 -17.67 4.42 -8.93
C MET A 97 -16.29 4.05 -9.48
N SER A 98 -15.43 5.02 -9.79
CA SER A 98 -13.99 4.85 -10.01
C SER A 98 -13.25 4.50 -8.70
N THR A 99 -11.96 4.18 -8.77
CA THR A 99 -11.15 3.93 -7.56
C THR A 99 -11.08 5.19 -6.67
N ASP A 100 -10.85 6.36 -7.27
CA ASP A 100 -10.76 7.63 -6.53
C ASP A 100 -12.09 8.03 -5.91
N GLU A 101 -13.19 7.78 -6.63
CA GLU A 101 -14.54 7.98 -6.11
C GLU A 101 -14.84 7.02 -4.96
N LEU A 102 -14.42 5.76 -5.04
CA LEU A 102 -14.52 4.79 -3.94
C LEU A 102 -13.73 5.22 -2.72
N GLN A 103 -12.49 5.69 -2.91
CA GLN A 103 -11.69 6.19 -1.79
C GLN A 103 -12.37 7.39 -1.13
N SER A 104 -12.85 8.35 -1.92
CA SER A 104 -13.55 9.53 -1.42
C SER A 104 -14.84 9.13 -0.68
N PHE A 105 -15.59 8.18 -1.23
CA PHE A 105 -16.81 7.65 -0.61
C PHE A 105 -16.52 6.96 0.72
N VAL A 106 -15.47 6.15 0.82
CA VAL A 106 -15.08 5.51 2.09
C VAL A 106 -14.63 6.55 3.11
N ARG A 107 -13.81 7.53 2.71
CA ARG A 107 -13.26 8.57 3.60
C ARG A 107 -14.30 9.54 4.12
N GLY A 108 -15.24 9.97 3.28
CA GLY A 108 -16.19 11.04 3.61
C GLY A 108 -17.56 10.55 4.07
N ASP A 109 -18.03 9.42 3.53
CA ASP A 109 -19.42 8.98 3.72
C ASP A 109 -19.56 7.69 4.53
N ILE A 110 -18.46 6.99 4.80
CA ILE A 110 -18.47 5.72 5.57
C ILE A 110 -17.66 5.85 6.86
N ALA A 111 -16.51 6.53 6.83
CA ALA A 111 -15.68 6.69 8.01
C ALA A 111 -16.32 7.59 9.07
N ASP A 112 -16.24 7.15 10.33
CA ASP A 112 -16.69 7.89 11.50
C ASP A 112 -15.61 8.89 11.96
N ASP A 113 -14.33 8.50 11.86
CA ASP A 113 -13.19 9.30 12.29
C ASP A 113 -11.91 8.93 11.53
N VAL A 114 -10.91 9.81 11.58
CA VAL A 114 -9.55 9.58 11.06
C VAL A 114 -8.58 9.48 12.23
N VAL A 115 -7.94 8.32 12.37
CA VAL A 115 -6.92 8.07 13.38
C VAL A 115 -5.56 7.92 12.72
N GLY A 116 -4.51 8.31 13.44
CA GLY A 116 -3.13 8.04 13.00
C GLY A 116 -2.96 6.53 12.82
N GLY A 117 -2.87 6.07 11.57
CA GLY A 117 -2.83 4.64 11.25
C GLY A 117 -1.44 4.05 11.41
N PRO A 118 -1.17 2.89 10.78
CA PRO A 118 0.11 2.22 10.95
C PRO A 118 1.25 3.02 10.34
N GLU A 119 2.40 2.99 11.02
CA GLU A 119 3.66 3.41 10.42
C GLU A 119 4.13 2.34 9.44
N ILE A 120 4.40 2.78 8.21
CA ILE A 120 4.87 1.93 7.12
C ILE A 120 6.33 2.23 6.84
N TRP A 121 7.02 1.24 6.25
CA TRP A 121 8.36 1.46 5.73
C TRP A 121 8.32 2.29 4.45
N GLU A 122 9.17 3.30 4.41
CA GLU A 122 9.66 3.90 3.17
C GLU A 122 11.13 3.54 3.00
N PHE A 123 11.54 3.36 1.76
CA PHE A 123 12.91 3.05 1.34
C PHE A 123 13.39 4.09 0.32
N TRP A 124 14.70 4.35 0.26
CA TRP A 124 15.35 5.24 -0.71
C TRP A 124 16.83 4.87 -0.90
N GLN A 125 17.45 5.36 -1.99
CA GLN A 125 18.90 5.31 -2.19
C GLN A 125 19.61 6.46 -1.47
#